data_AF-A0A4Y7JNQ2-F1
#
_entry.id   AF-A0A4Y7JNQ2-F1
#
_cell.length_a   1.000
_cell.length_b   1.000
_cell.length_c   1.000
_cell.angle_alpha   90.00
_cell.angle_beta   90.00
_cell.angle_gamma   90.00
#
_symmetry.space_group_name_H-M   'P 1'
#
loop_
_entity.id
_entity.type
_entity.pdbx_description
1 polymer ?
#
loop_
_entity_poly.entity_id
_entity_poly.type
_entity_poly.pdbx_seq_one_letter_code
_entity_poly.pdbx_strand_id
1 'polypeptide(L)'
;MRKDYLKSVLRQDVGYFDTQTGTSATYQVVSTISSDVNSIQDVLSEKIPNFLAHLTSFAACLILAFVLSWRLALASLPFTLMFIIPGIVFGSLLMKRGAKMKSAYGVAGGIAEQAVSSIRTVFSYVAELETLERFSHELQESMEIGIKQGFTKGLMIGSMGMIFATWAFLSWVGSVLVIRRGDNGGPIFIAGICIILRFSRLLLQTLFP
;
A
#
# COMPACT_ATOMS: atom_id res chain seq x y z
N MET A 1 -24.92 5.71 -8.24
CA MET A 1 -23.84 6.60 -7.75
C MET A 1 -23.70 7.88 -8.59
N ARG A 2 -23.13 7.88 -9.81
CA ARG A 2 -22.93 9.14 -10.57
C ARG A 2 -24.23 9.94 -10.85
N LYS A 3 -25.32 9.26 -11.23
CA LYS A 3 -26.65 9.89 -11.46
C LYS A 3 -27.29 10.40 -10.16
N ASP A 4 -27.26 9.60 -9.11
CA ASP A 4 -27.83 9.99 -7.81
C ASP A 4 -27.07 11.15 -7.18
N TYR A 5 -25.76 11.18 -7.39
CA TYR A 5 -24.89 12.27 -6.95
C TYR A 5 -25.19 13.57 -7.69
N LEU A 6 -25.23 13.55 -9.03
CA LEU A 6 -25.61 14.73 -9.82
C LEU A 6 -27.00 15.26 -9.43
N LYS A 7 -27.94 14.35 -9.14
CA LYS A 7 -29.28 14.69 -8.65
C LYS A 7 -29.26 15.34 -7.26
N SER A 8 -28.36 14.93 -6.37
CA SER A 8 -28.19 15.54 -5.04
C SER A 8 -27.51 16.92 -5.11
N VAL A 9 -26.49 17.08 -5.96
CA VAL A 9 -25.82 18.38 -6.17
C VAL A 9 -26.76 19.40 -6.77
N LEU A 10 -27.57 19.01 -7.77
CA LEU A 10 -28.57 19.89 -8.39
C LEU A 10 -29.74 20.23 -7.46
N ARG A 11 -29.87 19.55 -6.32
CA ARG A 11 -30.89 19.82 -5.29
C ARG A 11 -30.38 20.71 -4.16
N GLN A 12 -29.11 21.10 -4.19
CA GLN A 12 -28.49 21.86 -3.12
C GLN A 12 -28.73 23.36 -3.29
N ASP A 13 -28.96 24.03 -2.18
CA ASP A 13 -29.35 25.44 -2.15
C ASP A 13 -28.20 26.38 -2.56
N VAL A 14 -28.52 27.57 -3.07
CA VAL A 14 -27.52 28.49 -3.64
C VAL A 14 -26.45 28.89 -2.61
N GLY A 15 -26.81 28.97 -1.32
CA GLY A 15 -25.87 29.25 -0.22
C GLY A 15 -24.78 28.17 0.00
N TYR A 16 -25.00 26.92 -0.47
CA TYR A 16 -23.98 25.88 -0.45
C TYR A 16 -22.86 26.15 -1.47
N PHE A 17 -23.19 26.82 -2.58
CA PHE A 17 -22.21 27.24 -3.58
C PHE A 17 -21.51 28.54 -3.20
N ASP A 18 -22.11 29.37 -2.35
CA ASP A 18 -21.58 30.67 -1.93
C ASP A 18 -20.54 30.56 -0.80
N THR A 19 -20.65 29.53 0.04
CA THR A 19 -19.68 29.23 1.10
C THR A 19 -18.40 28.55 0.59
N GLN A 20 -18.39 28.03 -0.64
CA GLN A 20 -17.19 27.52 -1.31
C GLN A 20 -16.54 28.63 -2.15
N THR A 21 -15.96 29.61 -1.47
CA THR A 21 -15.21 30.72 -2.07
C THR A 21 -13.94 30.22 -2.78
N GLY A 22 -14.03 29.97 -4.09
CA GLY A 22 -12.90 29.66 -4.96
C GLY A 22 -13.32 29.14 -6.33
N THR A 23 -13.60 30.05 -7.26
CA THR A 23 -13.49 29.92 -8.73
C THR A 23 -13.84 28.55 -9.37
N SER A 24 -15.01 28.46 -10.04
CA SER A 24 -15.40 27.36 -10.96
C SER A 24 -15.81 26.00 -10.32
N ALA A 25 -16.49 26.06 -9.17
CA ALA A 25 -16.84 24.92 -8.32
C ALA A 25 -17.60 23.76 -9.02
N THR A 26 -18.45 23.99 -10.02
CA THR A 26 -19.26 22.89 -10.60
C THR A 26 -18.41 21.85 -11.34
N TYR A 27 -17.37 22.26 -12.08
CA TYR A 27 -16.52 21.33 -12.82
C TYR A 27 -15.46 20.65 -11.93
N GLN A 28 -14.86 21.38 -10.98
CA GLN A 28 -13.90 20.82 -10.03
C GLN A 28 -14.55 19.90 -8.99
N VAL A 29 -15.76 20.20 -8.51
CA VAL A 29 -16.49 19.32 -7.60
C VAL A 29 -16.91 18.04 -8.34
N VAL A 30 -17.41 18.15 -9.58
CA VAL A 30 -17.76 16.97 -10.38
C VAL A 30 -16.53 16.15 -10.78
N SER A 31 -15.39 16.77 -11.12
CA SER A 31 -14.17 16.04 -11.50
C SER A 31 -13.48 15.38 -10.30
N THR A 32 -13.32 16.11 -9.19
CA THR A 32 -12.76 15.59 -7.93
C THR A 32 -13.62 14.46 -7.40
N ILE A 33 -14.95 14.57 -7.48
CA ILE A 33 -15.84 13.51 -7.00
C ILE A 33 -15.91 12.36 -7.98
N SER A 34 -15.76 12.58 -9.28
CA SER A 34 -15.60 11.48 -10.24
C SER A 34 -14.29 10.72 -10.01
N SER A 35 -13.20 11.41 -9.63
CA SER A 35 -11.95 10.75 -9.23
C SER A 35 -12.07 10.01 -7.89
N ASP A 36 -12.81 10.56 -6.94
CA ASP A 36 -13.06 9.90 -5.65
C ASP A 36 -13.95 8.68 -5.83
N VAL A 37 -15.00 8.77 -6.66
CA VAL A 37 -15.88 7.64 -7.00
C VAL A 37 -15.10 6.56 -7.74
N ASN A 38 -14.19 6.91 -8.66
CA ASN A 38 -13.31 5.95 -9.30
C ASN A 38 -12.38 5.27 -8.28
N SER A 39 -11.76 6.04 -7.39
CA SER A 39 -10.89 5.51 -6.34
C SER A 39 -11.65 4.56 -5.39
N ILE A 40 -12.89 4.90 -5.03
CA ILE A 40 -13.77 4.03 -4.23
C ILE A 40 -14.13 2.76 -5.01
N GLN A 41 -14.43 2.89 -6.31
CA GLN A 41 -14.75 1.76 -7.17
C GLN A 41 -13.55 0.81 -7.30
N ASP A 42 -12.33 1.33 -7.44
CA ASP A 42 -11.11 0.55 -7.52
C ASP A 42 -10.82 -0.18 -6.19
N VAL A 43 -10.98 0.52 -5.07
CA VAL A 43 -10.85 -0.10 -3.74
C VAL A 43 -11.87 -1.23 -3.56
N LEU A 44 -13.12 -1.01 -3.97
CA LEU A 44 -14.20 -1.99 -3.82
C LEU A 44 -14.07 -3.17 -4.78
N SER A 45 -13.63 -2.92 -6.02
CA SER A 45 -13.58 -3.94 -7.07
C SER A 45 -12.28 -4.73 -7.04
N GLU A 46 -11.18 -4.13 -6.58
CA GLU A 46 -9.87 -4.77 -6.63
C GLU A 46 -9.28 -5.02 -5.24
N LYS A 47 -9.26 -4.02 -4.35
CA LYS A 47 -8.56 -4.17 -3.06
C LYS A 47 -9.31 -5.07 -2.08
N ILE A 48 -10.62 -4.92 -1.94
CA ILE A 48 -11.43 -5.72 -1.00
C ILE A 48 -11.47 -7.21 -1.40
N PRO A 49 -11.75 -7.58 -2.67
CA PRO A 49 -11.75 -8.98 -3.08
C PRO A 49 -10.37 -9.62 -2.95
N ASN A 50 -9.31 -8.89 -3.29
CA ASN A 50 -7.96 -9.37 -3.09
C ASN A 50 -7.69 -9.63 -1.61
N PHE A 51 -7.95 -8.66 -0.72
CA PHE A 51 -7.74 -8.84 0.71
C PHE A 51 -8.45 -10.08 1.25
N LEU A 52 -9.72 -10.28 0.87
CA LEU A 52 -10.49 -11.45 1.26
C LEU A 52 -9.91 -12.75 0.70
N ALA A 53 -9.50 -12.76 -0.57
CA ALA A 53 -8.81 -13.90 -1.19
C ALA A 53 -7.49 -14.24 -0.49
N HIS A 54 -6.74 -13.24 -0.03
CA HIS A 54 -5.50 -13.43 0.73
C HIS A 54 -5.77 -14.02 2.11
N LEU A 55 -6.74 -13.51 2.84
CA LEU A 55 -7.13 -14.03 4.15
C LEU A 55 -7.63 -15.48 4.08
N THR A 56 -8.56 -15.75 3.17
CA THR A 56 -9.13 -17.10 2.98
C THR A 56 -8.08 -18.13 2.57
N SER A 57 -7.20 -17.78 1.63
CA SER A 57 -6.15 -18.68 1.20
C SER A 57 -5.06 -18.88 2.26
N PHE A 58 -4.76 -17.86 3.08
CA PHE A 58 -3.84 -18.02 4.20
C PHE A 58 -4.40 -19.04 5.20
N ALA A 59 -5.67 -18.91 5.59
CA ALA A 59 -6.35 -19.87 6.45
C ALA A 59 -6.38 -21.29 5.82
N ALA A 60 -6.71 -21.39 4.54
CA ALA A 60 -6.75 -22.66 3.82
C ALA A 60 -5.38 -23.35 3.77
N CYS A 61 -4.30 -22.62 3.49
CA CYS A 61 -2.94 -23.19 3.49
C CYS A 61 -2.49 -23.65 4.87
N LEU A 62 -2.85 -22.92 5.92
CA LEU A 62 -2.57 -23.31 7.31
C LEU A 62 -3.27 -24.62 7.66
N ILE A 63 -4.58 -24.71 7.36
CA ILE A 63 -5.38 -25.92 7.58
C ILE A 63 -4.82 -27.10 6.76
N LEU A 64 -4.52 -26.91 5.47
CA LEU A 64 -3.95 -27.95 4.62
C LEU A 64 -2.59 -28.43 5.15
N ALA A 65 -1.70 -27.54 5.58
CA ALA A 65 -0.42 -27.93 6.15
C ALA A 65 -0.58 -28.82 7.40
N PHE A 66 -1.53 -28.48 8.28
CA PHE A 66 -1.85 -29.29 9.46
C PHE A 66 -2.44 -30.66 9.11
N VAL A 67 -3.31 -30.73 8.10
CA VAL A 67 -3.94 -31.99 7.66
C VAL A 67 -2.94 -32.92 6.99
N LEU A 68 -2.05 -32.40 6.13
CA LEU A 68 -1.08 -33.21 5.40
C LEU A 68 0.05 -33.70 6.31
N SER A 69 0.61 -32.83 7.14
CA SER A 69 1.76 -33.15 7.98
C SER A 69 1.87 -32.20 9.17
N TRP A 70 1.22 -32.53 10.28
CA TRP A 70 1.23 -31.73 11.51
C TRP A 70 2.65 -31.41 12.04
N ARG A 71 3.63 -32.27 11.78
CA ARG A 71 5.03 -32.11 12.22
C ARG A 71 5.81 -31.08 11.39
N LEU A 72 5.56 -31.05 10.08
CA LEU A 72 6.13 -30.03 9.21
C LEU A 72 5.43 -28.69 9.44
N ALA A 73 4.11 -28.71 9.68
CA ALA A 73 3.35 -27.52 10.05
C ALA A 73 3.91 -26.89 11.34
N LEU A 74 4.13 -27.67 12.40
CA LEU A 74 4.76 -27.18 13.64
C LEU A 74 6.14 -26.56 13.42
N ALA A 75 6.97 -27.18 12.57
CA ALA A 75 8.29 -26.65 12.23
C ALA A 75 8.24 -25.33 11.43
N SER A 76 7.15 -25.10 10.68
CA SER A 76 6.98 -23.90 9.85
C SER A 76 6.38 -22.70 10.58
N LEU A 77 5.61 -22.91 11.66
CA LEU A 77 5.00 -21.85 12.48
C LEU A 77 5.95 -20.75 12.96
N PRO A 78 7.14 -21.04 13.52
CA PRO A 78 8.06 -19.99 13.96
C PRO A 78 8.56 -19.13 12.80
N PHE A 79 8.76 -19.71 11.61
CA PHE A 79 9.12 -18.94 10.42
C PHE A 79 7.97 -18.04 9.99
N THR A 80 6.74 -18.54 9.95
CA THR A 80 5.56 -17.73 9.61
C THR A 80 5.42 -16.52 10.54
N LEU A 81 5.58 -16.71 11.86
CA LEU A 81 5.54 -15.61 12.83
C LEU A 81 6.71 -14.63 12.66
N MET A 82 7.92 -15.16 12.42
CA MET A 82 9.12 -14.36 12.24
C MET A 82 9.02 -13.39 11.05
N PHE A 83 8.30 -13.75 9.99
CA PHE A 83 8.13 -12.87 8.84
C PHE A 83 6.90 -11.94 8.93
N ILE A 84 5.86 -12.30 9.69
CA ILE A 84 4.69 -11.42 9.91
C ILE A 84 5.09 -10.15 10.68
N ILE A 85 5.96 -10.29 11.69
CA ILE A 85 6.39 -9.18 12.56
C ILE A 85 7.06 -8.04 11.75
N PRO A 86 8.11 -8.29 10.93
CA PRO A 86 8.69 -7.29 10.06
C PRO A 86 7.67 -6.68 9.08
N GLY A 87 6.79 -7.50 8.50
CA GLY A 87 5.76 -7.02 7.57
C GLY A 87 4.87 -5.93 8.19
N ILE A 88 4.41 -6.14 9.42
CA ILE A 88 3.58 -5.16 10.15
C ILE A 88 4.40 -3.92 10.55
N VAL A 89 5.61 -4.11 11.08
CA VAL A 89 6.46 -3.01 11.56
C VAL A 89 6.87 -2.09 10.41
N PHE A 90 7.43 -2.66 9.35
CA PHE A 90 7.84 -1.88 8.19
C PHE A 90 6.63 -1.31 7.43
N GLY A 91 5.54 -2.08 7.28
CA GLY A 91 4.32 -1.63 6.61
C GLY A 91 3.70 -0.41 7.31
N SER A 92 3.59 -0.45 8.64
CA SER A 92 3.08 0.68 9.43
C SER A 92 4.02 1.89 9.39
N LEU A 93 5.34 1.68 9.39
CA LEU A 93 6.33 2.75 9.24
C LEU A 93 6.23 3.42 7.86
N LEU A 94 6.06 2.64 6.80
CA LEU A 94 5.89 3.11 5.43
C LEU A 94 4.59 3.88 5.24
N MET A 95 3.49 3.39 5.81
CA MET A 95 2.20 4.11 5.85
C MET A 95 2.35 5.48 6.52
N LYS A 96 2.95 5.53 7.72
CA LYS A 96 3.16 6.79 8.46
C LYS A 96 4.05 7.78 7.70
N ARG A 97 5.16 7.30 7.13
CA ARG A 97 6.07 8.15 6.33
C ARG A 97 5.43 8.59 5.02
N GLY A 98 4.66 7.72 4.36
CA GLY A 98 3.93 8.04 3.14
C GLY A 98 2.84 9.09 3.36
N ALA A 99 2.11 9.01 4.48
CA ALA A 99 1.13 10.03 4.85
C ALA A 99 1.80 11.39 5.10
N LYS A 100 2.93 11.40 5.80
CA LYS A 100 3.70 12.64 6.04
C LYS A 100 4.23 13.25 4.73
N MET A 101 4.76 12.41 3.82
CA MET A 101 5.18 12.86 2.49
C MET A 101 4.02 13.48 1.71
N LYS A 102 2.86 12.81 1.68
CA LYS A 102 1.69 13.32 0.96
C LYS A 102 1.23 14.66 1.52
N SER A 103 1.29 14.84 2.85
CA SER A 103 0.99 16.12 3.50
C SER A 103 1.97 17.23 3.10
N ALA A 104 3.28 16.96 3.16
CA ALA A 104 4.31 17.94 2.78
C ALA A 104 4.21 18.33 1.30
N TYR A 105 3.98 17.34 0.42
CA TYR A 105 3.75 17.57 -0.99
C TYR A 105 2.47 18.38 -1.26
N GLY A 106 1.43 18.19 -0.45
CA GLY A 106 0.20 18.97 -0.51
C GLY A 106 0.42 20.46 -0.24
N VAL A 107 1.33 20.81 0.68
CA VAL A 107 1.69 22.22 0.96
C VAL A 107 2.39 22.85 -0.24
N ALA A 108 3.40 22.18 -0.80
CA ALA A 108 4.07 22.63 -2.02
C ALA A 108 3.11 22.75 -3.21
N GLY A 109 2.19 21.79 -3.35
CA GLY A 109 1.13 21.82 -4.36
C GLY A 109 0.19 23.01 -4.20
N GLY A 110 -0.19 23.36 -2.96
CA GLY A 110 -1.00 24.53 -2.67
C GLY A 110 -0.32 25.86 -3.05
N ILE A 111 0.99 25.99 -2.78
CA ILE A 111 1.77 27.16 -3.22
C ILE A 111 1.77 27.28 -4.74
N ALA A 112 2.00 26.17 -5.44
CA ALA A 112 1.97 26.15 -6.91
C ALA A 112 0.58 26.48 -7.47
N GLU A 113 -0.47 25.92 -6.88
CA GLU A 113 -1.86 26.21 -7.27
C GLU A 113 -2.21 27.68 -7.08
N GLN A 114 -1.82 28.27 -5.94
CA GLN A 114 -2.03 29.69 -5.66
C GLN A 114 -1.26 30.59 -6.63
N ALA A 115 0.00 30.24 -6.93
CA ALA A 115 0.83 30.97 -7.89
C ALA A 115 0.24 30.96 -9.31
N VAL A 116 -0.25 29.80 -9.76
CA VAL A 116 -0.87 29.64 -11.09
C VAL A 116 -2.23 30.32 -11.16
N SER A 117 -3.06 30.19 -10.13
CA SER A 117 -4.39 30.81 -10.06
C SER A 117 -4.29 32.34 -10.07
N SER A 118 -3.29 32.90 -9.38
CA SER A 118 -3.04 34.34 -9.29
C SER A 118 -1.83 34.81 -10.12
N ILE A 119 -1.59 34.18 -11.28
CA ILE A 119 -0.38 34.43 -12.09
C ILE A 119 -0.21 35.92 -12.48
N ARG A 120 -1.32 36.61 -12.73
CA ARG A 120 -1.33 38.03 -13.11
C ARG A 120 -0.83 38.93 -11.96
N THR A 121 -1.12 38.54 -10.72
CA THR A 121 -0.66 39.21 -9.50
C THR A 121 0.81 38.93 -9.23
N VAL A 122 1.24 37.67 -9.39
CA VAL A 122 2.66 37.30 -9.23
C VAL A 122 3.52 38.09 -10.22
N PHE A 123 3.07 38.20 -11.47
CA PHE A 123 3.75 38.97 -12.50
C PHE A 123 3.77 40.48 -12.20
N SER A 124 2.64 41.06 -11.75
CA SER A 124 2.57 42.50 -11.44
C SER A 124 3.45 42.93 -10.27
N TYR A 125 3.69 42.02 -9.32
CA TYR A 125 4.59 42.26 -8.18
C TYR A 125 6.02 41.78 -8.42
N VAL A 126 6.34 41.20 -9.60
CA VAL A 126 7.66 40.61 -9.91
C VAL A 126 8.08 39.58 -8.85
N ALA A 127 7.10 38.84 -8.30
CA ALA A 127 7.28 37.91 -7.18
C ALA A 127 7.59 36.46 -7.62
N GLU A 128 8.02 36.28 -8.88
CA GLU A 128 8.27 34.96 -9.48
C GLU A 128 9.38 34.20 -8.73
N LEU A 129 10.51 34.88 -8.48
CA LEU A 129 11.65 34.29 -7.79
C LEU A 129 11.32 33.91 -6.33
N GLU A 130 10.62 34.79 -5.61
CA GLU A 130 10.20 34.54 -4.23
C GLU A 130 9.25 33.33 -4.13
N THR A 131 8.31 33.23 -5.07
CA THR A 131 7.36 32.11 -5.12
C THR A 131 8.05 30.80 -5.47
N LEU A 132 9.03 30.85 -6.38
CA LEU A 132 9.82 29.69 -6.79
C LEU A 132 10.73 29.22 -5.65
N GLU A 133 11.35 30.13 -4.90
CA GLU A 133 12.17 29.80 -3.73
C GLU A 133 11.33 29.13 -2.64
N ARG A 134 10.14 29.66 -2.34
CA ARG A 134 9.19 29.04 -1.41
C ARG A 134 8.77 27.65 -1.85
N PHE A 135 8.44 27.46 -3.13
CA PHE A 135 8.10 26.15 -3.67
C PHE A 135 9.27 25.17 -3.53
N SER A 136 10.49 25.60 -3.88
CA SER A 136 11.70 24.77 -3.77
C SER A 136 12.00 24.37 -2.32
N HIS A 137 11.82 25.29 -1.37
CA HIS A 137 12.02 25.02 0.05
C HIS A 137 11.10 23.90 0.56
N GLU A 138 9.80 24.01 0.30
CA GLU A 138 8.82 22.98 0.70
C GLU A 138 9.03 21.64 -0.02
N LEU A 139 9.47 21.68 -1.29
CA LEU A 139 9.77 20.46 -2.06
C LEU A 139 10.98 19.72 -1.48
N GLN A 140 11.96 20.44 -0.95
CA GLN A 140 13.19 19.86 -0.40
C GLN A 140 12.89 19.04 0.86
N GLU A 141 11.96 19.48 1.72
CA GLU A 141 11.49 18.68 2.85
C GLU A 141 10.81 17.38 2.39
N SER A 142 9.94 17.46 1.38
CA SER A 142 9.30 16.28 0.79
C SER A 142 10.31 15.30 0.17
N MET A 143 11.36 15.83 -0.48
CA MET A 143 12.43 15.03 -1.06
C MET A 143 13.22 14.25 0.00
N GLU A 144 13.56 14.87 1.12
CA GLU A 144 14.29 14.20 2.20
C GLU A 144 13.47 13.05 2.82
N ILE A 145 12.17 13.26 3.02
CA ILE A 145 11.23 12.22 3.47
C ILE A 145 11.18 11.08 2.43
N GLY A 146 11.20 11.42 1.14
CA GLY A 146 11.22 10.45 0.04
C GLY A 146 12.46 9.61 -0.03
N ILE A 147 13.64 10.18 0.19
CA ILE A 147 14.90 9.43 0.26
C ILE A 147 14.85 8.45 1.44
N LYS A 148 14.38 8.88 2.62
CA LYS A 148 14.22 8.00 3.80
C LYS A 148 13.19 6.89 3.55
N GLN A 149 12.10 7.18 2.83
CA GLN A 149 11.12 6.17 2.45
C GLN A 149 11.72 5.18 1.44
N GLY A 150 12.44 5.67 0.43
CA GLY A 150 13.13 4.86 -0.57
C GLY A 150 14.13 3.89 0.06
N PHE A 151 14.94 4.36 1.01
CA PHE A 151 15.85 3.49 1.76
C PHE A 151 15.12 2.42 2.59
N THR A 152 13.99 2.79 3.21
CA THR A 152 13.16 1.84 3.96
C THR A 152 12.56 0.76 3.04
N LYS A 153 12.10 1.15 1.84
CA LYS A 153 11.62 0.21 0.81
C LYS A 153 12.75 -0.68 0.31
N GLY A 154 13.93 -0.11 0.05
CA GLY A 154 15.11 -0.86 -0.38
C GLY A 154 15.53 -1.92 0.64
N LEU A 155 15.56 -1.56 1.93
CA LEU A 155 15.87 -2.51 3.00
C LEU A 155 14.83 -3.63 3.11
N MET A 156 13.54 -3.32 2.93
CA MET A 156 12.50 -4.34 2.87
C MET A 156 12.60 -5.28 1.67
N ILE A 157 12.94 -4.76 0.48
CA ILE A 157 13.14 -5.61 -0.69
C ILE A 157 14.38 -6.48 -0.50
N GLY A 158 15.45 -5.92 0.07
CA GLY A 158 16.68 -6.66 0.40
C GLY A 158 16.43 -7.80 1.39
N SER A 159 15.54 -7.61 2.38
CA SER A 159 15.21 -8.67 3.34
C SER A 159 14.44 -9.85 2.73
N MET A 160 13.91 -9.71 1.50
CA MET A 160 13.28 -10.83 0.77
C MET A 160 14.26 -11.98 0.48
N GLY A 161 15.57 -11.72 0.49
CA GLY A 161 16.57 -12.79 0.37
C GLY A 161 16.42 -13.88 1.44
N MET A 162 15.85 -13.56 2.60
CA MET A 162 15.58 -14.50 3.70
C MET A 162 14.55 -15.59 3.32
N ILE A 163 13.75 -15.37 2.28
CA ILE A 163 12.81 -16.37 1.73
C ILE A 163 13.58 -17.58 1.20
N PHE A 164 14.72 -17.38 0.54
CA PHE A 164 15.53 -18.48 0.01
C PHE A 164 16.15 -19.33 1.13
N ALA A 165 16.55 -18.72 2.23
CA ALA A 165 17.02 -19.45 3.42
C ALA A 165 15.89 -20.31 4.02
N THR A 166 14.67 -19.79 4.02
CA THR A 166 13.48 -20.53 4.50
C THR A 166 13.14 -21.70 3.58
N TRP A 167 13.26 -21.53 2.25
CA TRP A 167 13.15 -22.61 1.27
C TRP A 167 14.14 -23.74 1.55
N ALA A 168 15.41 -23.39 1.76
CA ALA A 168 16.46 -24.36 2.05
C ALA A 168 16.16 -25.14 3.35
N PHE A 169 15.74 -24.44 4.40
CA PHE A 169 15.40 -25.05 5.69
C PHE A 169 14.19 -25.99 5.60
N LEU A 170 13.10 -25.56 4.96
CA LEU A 170 11.90 -26.40 4.79
C LEU A 170 12.19 -27.65 3.96
N SER A 171 13.01 -27.51 2.91
CA SER A 171 13.45 -28.63 2.08
C SER A 171 14.31 -29.62 2.87
N TRP A 172 15.23 -29.14 3.70
CA TRP A 172 16.05 -29.99 4.56
C TRP A 172 15.24 -30.75 5.60
N VAL A 173 14.34 -30.08 6.31
CA VAL A 173 13.45 -30.72 7.30
C VAL A 173 12.51 -31.72 6.63
N GLY A 174 11.96 -31.36 5.46
CA GLY A 174 11.13 -32.26 4.66
C GLY A 174 11.88 -33.52 4.24
N SER A 175 13.12 -33.40 3.76
CA SER A 175 13.98 -34.52 3.39
C SER A 175 14.28 -35.44 4.57
N VAL A 176 14.64 -34.88 5.72
CA VAL A 176 14.90 -35.67 6.94
C VAL A 176 13.65 -36.44 7.40
N LEU A 177 12.46 -35.84 7.26
CA LEU A 177 11.19 -36.46 7.65
C LEU A 177 10.84 -37.67 6.76
N VAL A 178 11.06 -37.54 5.45
CA VAL A 178 10.87 -38.63 4.47
C VAL A 178 11.86 -39.77 4.72
N ILE A 179 13.15 -39.46 4.88
CA ILE A 179 14.22 -40.46 4.99
C ILE A 179 14.15 -41.23 6.31
N ARG A 180 13.94 -40.55 7.45
CA ARG A 180 14.03 -41.19 8.78
C ARG A 180 12.75 -41.86 9.26
N ARG A 181 11.59 -41.49 8.72
CA ARG A 181 10.30 -41.97 9.22
C ARG A 181 9.39 -42.59 8.17
N GLY A 182 9.79 -42.58 6.89
CA GLY A 182 9.00 -43.21 5.82
C GLY A 182 7.67 -42.52 5.57
N ASP A 183 7.51 -41.27 6.01
CA ASP A 183 6.32 -40.46 5.70
C ASP A 183 6.29 -40.18 4.18
N ASN A 184 5.10 -40.21 3.57
CA ASN A 184 4.94 -39.98 2.13
C ASN A 184 5.50 -38.59 1.76
N GLY A 185 6.49 -38.56 0.86
CA GLY A 185 7.17 -37.32 0.45
C GLY A 185 6.30 -36.36 -0.35
N GLY A 186 5.30 -36.86 -1.08
CA GLY A 186 4.36 -36.03 -1.84
C GLY A 186 3.61 -35.02 -0.95
N PRO A 187 2.89 -35.47 0.09
CA PRO A 187 2.22 -34.59 1.04
C PRO A 187 3.14 -33.57 1.72
N ILE A 188 4.36 -33.96 2.08
CA ILE A 188 5.36 -33.08 2.73
C ILE A 188 5.81 -31.97 1.76
N PHE A 189 6.06 -32.31 0.50
CA PHE A 189 6.46 -31.36 -0.53
C PHE A 189 5.34 -30.37 -0.86
N ILE A 190 4.10 -30.86 -0.99
CA ILE A 190 2.91 -30.02 -1.23
C ILE A 190 2.67 -29.08 -0.06
N ALA A 191 2.76 -29.55 1.18
CA ALA A 191 2.61 -28.71 2.36
C ALA A 191 3.69 -27.61 2.43
N GLY A 192 4.95 -27.94 2.14
CA GLY A 192 6.04 -26.96 2.10
C GLY A 192 5.84 -25.89 1.02
N ILE A 193 5.44 -26.29 -0.18
CA ILE A 193 5.15 -25.37 -1.30
C ILE A 193 3.96 -24.46 -0.98
N CYS A 194 2.86 -25.01 -0.44
CA CYS A 194 1.67 -24.24 -0.09
C CYS A 194 1.96 -23.15 0.94
N ILE A 195 2.74 -23.47 1.98
CA ILE A 195 3.11 -22.50 3.02
C ILE A 195 3.96 -21.38 2.39
N ILE A 196 4.98 -21.72 1.59
CA ILE A 196 5.93 -20.72 1.10
C ILE A 196 5.35 -19.85 -0.03
N LEU A 197 4.67 -20.45 -1.03
CA LEU A 197 4.11 -19.70 -2.16
C LEU A 197 3.05 -18.70 -1.73
N ARG A 198 2.25 -19.05 -0.71
CA ARG A 198 1.23 -18.12 -0.22
C ARG A 198 1.83 -17.04 0.66
N PHE A 199 2.88 -17.38 1.39
CA PHE A 199 3.61 -16.45 2.25
C PHE A 199 4.36 -15.37 1.45
N SER A 200 5.04 -15.72 0.35
CA SER A 200 5.74 -14.76 -0.51
C SER A 200 4.78 -13.75 -1.17
N ARG A 201 3.57 -14.19 -1.58
CA ARG A 201 2.54 -13.32 -2.15
C ARG A 201 1.96 -12.34 -1.14
N LEU A 202 1.79 -12.75 0.13
CA LEU A 202 1.30 -11.86 1.18
C LEU A 202 2.30 -10.73 1.47
N LEU A 203 3.59 -11.06 1.53
CA LEU A 203 4.67 -10.09 1.75
C LEU A 203 4.78 -9.07 0.61
N LEU A 204 4.69 -9.52 -0.65
CA LEU A 204 4.75 -8.65 -1.81
C LEU A 204 3.65 -7.56 -1.79
N GLN A 205 2.45 -7.94 -1.37
CA GLN A 205 1.29 -7.06 -1.41
C GLN A 205 1.20 -6.12 -0.20
N THR A 206 1.71 -6.52 0.97
CA THR A 206 1.91 -5.59 2.09
C THR A 206 2.95 -4.49 1.78
N LEU A 207 3.83 -4.74 0.80
CA LEU A 207 4.90 -3.82 0.41
C LEU A 207 4.51 -2.88 -0.74
N PHE A 208 3.64 -3.34 -1.63
CA PHE A 208 3.12 -2.58 -2.77
C PHE A 208 1.60 -2.43 -2.61
N PRO A 209 1.13 -1.45 -1.82
CA PRO A 209 -0.29 -1.06 -1.82
C PRO A 209 -0.69 -0.42 -3.16
#